data_AF-A0A4V1CC84-F1
#
_entry.id   AF-A0A4V1CC84-F1
#
_cell.length_a   1.000
_cell.length_b   1.000
_cell.length_c   1.000
_cell.angle_alpha   90.00
_cell.angle_beta   90.00
_cell.angle_gamma   90.00
#
_symmetry.space_group_name_H-M   'P 1'
#
loop_
_entity.id
_entity.type
_entity.pdbx_description
1 polymer ?
#
loop_
_entity_poly.entity_id
_entity_poly.type
_entity_poly.pdbx_seq_one_letter_code
_entity_poly.pdbx_strand_id
1 'polypeptide(L)'
;MNNFIFYLIGFILVVYIARLMGEKAMKLLNTEQKAGLIDLFAADRKYGSALIFIVVIAFLVVLQFRLIEPIIAFRIYFIVMIGYVIFKNYRTYKKLTFNNYPAEYIQKILVANVIAILGIVVFLSLMFVEAF
;
A
#
# COMPACT_ATOMS: atom_id res chain seq x y z
N MET A 1 10.72 -10.27 -20.18
CA MET A 1 9.60 -11.07 -19.63
C MET A 1 10.03 -12.36 -18.92
N ASN A 2 11.31 -12.78 -18.98
CA ASN A 2 11.75 -14.04 -18.35
C ASN A 2 11.76 -13.96 -16.81
N ASN A 3 11.84 -12.76 -16.23
CA ASN A 3 11.89 -12.59 -14.78
C ASN A 3 10.53 -12.24 -14.14
N PHE A 4 9.50 -12.04 -14.97
CA PHE A 4 8.15 -11.66 -14.53
C PHE A 4 7.63 -12.56 -13.40
N ILE A 5 7.73 -13.87 -13.57
CA ILE A 5 7.24 -14.86 -12.59
C ILE A 5 7.98 -14.69 -11.25
N PHE A 6 9.29 -14.46 -11.26
CA PHE A 6 10.07 -14.25 -10.04
C PHE A 6 9.66 -12.96 -9.32
N TYR A 7 9.47 -11.86 -10.06
CA TYR A 7 9.00 -10.60 -9.49
C TYR A 7 7.58 -10.72 -8.92
N LEU A 8 6.70 -11.45 -9.62
CA LEU A 8 5.34 -11.71 -9.17
C LEU A 8 5.32 -12.56 -7.89
N ILE A 9 6.12 -13.63 -7.83
CA ILE A 9 6.25 -14.46 -6.62
C ILE A 9 6.78 -13.62 -5.46
N GLY A 10 7.84 -12.83 -5.68
CA GLY A 10 8.38 -11.92 -4.67
C GLY A 10 7.33 -10.93 -4.16
N PHE A 11 6.56 -10.33 -5.07
CA PHE A 11 5.45 -9.43 -4.73
C PHE A 11 4.38 -10.13 -3.88
N ILE A 12 3.93 -11.32 -4.29
CA ILE A 12 2.94 -12.11 -3.55
C ILE A 12 3.46 -12.41 -2.14
N LEU A 13 4.72 -12.80 -1.99
CA LEU A 13 5.33 -13.06 -0.69
C LEU A 13 5.33 -11.82 0.20
N VAL A 14 5.67 -10.64 -0.33
CA VAL A 14 5.65 -9.38 0.43
C VAL A 14 4.23 -9.03 0.88
N VAL A 15 3.24 -9.16 -0.02
CA VAL A 15 1.82 -8.91 0.32
C VAL A 15 1.33 -9.91 1.37
N TYR A 16 1.73 -11.18 1.25
CA TYR A 16 1.38 -12.22 2.21
C TYR A 16 1.98 -11.95 3.59
N ILE A 17 3.26 -11.56 3.67
CA ILE A 17 3.92 -11.18 4.93
C ILE A 17 3.21 -9.97 5.56
N ALA A 18 2.92 -8.94 4.77
CA ALA A 18 2.19 -7.76 5.27
C ALA A 18 0.82 -8.15 5.83
N ARG A 19 0.10 -9.07 5.17
CA ARG A 19 -1.17 -9.60 5.67
C ARG A 19 -1.03 -10.34 6.99
N LEU A 20 -0.04 -11.23 7.11
CA LEU A 20 0.24 -11.94 8.36
C LEU A 20 0.56 -10.98 9.51
N MET A 21 1.28 -9.89 9.24
CA MET A 21 1.56 -8.85 10.23
C MET A 21 0.27 -8.14 10.67
N GLY A 22 -0.62 -7.82 9.73
CA GLY A 22 -1.94 -7.25 10.03
C GLY A 22 -2.80 -8.18 10.89
N GLU A 23 -2.82 -9.48 10.58
CA GLU A 23 -3.54 -10.49 11.37
C GLU A 23 -2.95 -10.63 12.78
N LYS A 24 -1.62 -10.65 12.91
CA LYS A 24 -0.94 -10.63 14.22
C LYS A 24 -1.25 -9.35 15.00
N ALA A 25 -1.32 -8.19 14.36
CA ALA A 25 -1.72 -6.95 14.99
C ALA A 25 -3.16 -7.06 15.53
N MET A 26 -4.08 -7.61 14.74
CA MET A 26 -5.49 -7.77 15.12
C MET A 26 -5.68 -8.62 16.39
N LYS A 27 -4.75 -9.53 16.70
CA LYS A 27 -4.77 -10.32 17.95
C LYS A 27 -4.53 -9.49 19.21
N LEU A 28 -3.95 -8.29 19.08
CA LEU A 28 -3.74 -7.36 20.20
C LEU A 28 -5.01 -6.61 20.62
N LEU A 29 -6.11 -6.78 19.88
CA LEU A 29 -7.36 -6.06 20.11
C LEU A 29 -8.42 -6.97 20.72
N ASN A 30 -9.22 -6.40 21.61
CA ASN A 30 -10.42 -7.05 22.12
C ASN A 30 -11.56 -7.00 21.07
N THR A 31 -12.67 -7.70 21.34
CA THR A 31 -13.80 -7.80 20.40
C THR A 31 -14.44 -6.44 20.10
N GLU A 32 -14.56 -5.56 21.11
CA GLU A 32 -15.14 -4.22 20.95
C GLU A 32 -14.25 -3.32 20.07
N GLN A 33 -12.94 -3.33 20.28
CA GLN A 33 -11.97 -2.61 19.47
C GLN A 33 -11.97 -3.10 18.02
N LYS A 34 -12.13 -4.42 17.80
CA LYS A 34 -12.26 -4.97 16.44
C LYS A 34 -13.53 -4.49 15.75
N ALA A 35 -14.66 -4.45 16.46
CA ALA A 35 -15.90 -3.89 15.93
C ALA A 35 -15.74 -2.40 15.62
N GLY A 36 -15.16 -1.62 16.54
CA GLY A 36 -14.90 -0.20 16.36
C GLY A 36 -13.98 0.12 15.17
N LEU A 37 -13.02 -0.76 14.83
CA LEU A 37 -12.20 -0.60 13.62
C LEU A 37 -13.02 -0.68 12.34
N ILE A 38 -14.07 -1.51 12.33
CA ILE A 38 -14.92 -1.65 11.15
C ILE A 38 -15.62 -0.33 10.88
N ASP A 39 -16.20 0.27 11.91
CA ASP A 39 -16.92 1.53 11.80
C ASP A 39 -15.97 2.70 11.51
N LEU A 40 -14.83 2.78 12.22
CA LEU A 40 -13.85 3.86 12.11
C LEU A 40 -13.24 3.99 10.69
N PHE A 41 -13.11 2.86 10.00
CA PHE A 41 -12.52 2.78 8.65
C PHE A 41 -13.55 2.46 7.56
N ALA A 42 -14.85 2.41 7.85
CA ALA A 42 -15.88 2.10 6.87
C ALA A 42 -15.82 3.05 5.65
N ALA A 43 -15.71 4.36 5.90
CA ALA A 43 -15.57 5.37 4.84
C ALA A 43 -14.24 5.22 4.07
N ASP A 44 -13.14 4.89 4.76
CA ASP A 44 -11.84 4.74 4.12
C ASP A 44 -11.78 3.50 3.22
N ARG A 45 -12.51 2.43 3.53
CA ARG A 45 -12.59 1.25 2.65
C ARG A 45 -13.26 1.57 1.32
N LYS A 46 -14.27 2.44 1.32
CA LYS A 46 -15.01 2.80 0.11
C LYS A 46 -14.15 3.56 -0.91
N TYR A 47 -13.25 4.44 -0.43
CA TYR A 47 -12.47 5.33 -1.31
C TYR A 47 -10.97 5.03 -1.34
N GLY A 48 -10.44 4.34 -0.34
CA GLY A 48 -9.00 4.13 -0.15
C GLY A 48 -8.36 3.25 -1.23
N SER A 49 -9.08 2.23 -1.70
CA SER A 49 -8.61 1.32 -2.76
C SER A 49 -8.71 1.96 -4.15
N ALA A 50 -9.71 2.81 -4.39
CA ALA A 50 -9.94 3.44 -5.67
C ALA A 50 -8.77 4.31 -6.11
N LEU A 51 -8.18 5.07 -5.18
CA LEU A 51 -7.05 5.96 -5.50
C LEU A 51 -5.82 5.20 -5.97
N ILE A 52 -5.49 4.06 -5.35
CA ILE A 52 -4.35 3.22 -5.79
C ILE A 52 -4.59 2.71 -7.21
N PHE A 53 -5.79 2.20 -7.50
CA PHE A 53 -6.14 1.75 -8.84
C PHE A 53 -6.04 2.86 -9.87
N ILE A 54 -6.51 4.07 -9.55
CA ILE A 54 -6.41 5.23 -10.45
C ILE A 54 -4.95 5.57 -10.74
N VAL A 55 -4.08 5.60 -9.72
CA VAL A 55 -2.64 5.90 -9.89
C VAL A 55 -1.96 4.84 -10.75
N VAL A 56 -2.26 3.56 -10.53
CA VAL A 56 -1.70 2.45 -11.34
C VAL A 56 -2.19 2.52 -12.79
N ILE A 57 -3.49 2.72 -13.02
CA ILE A 57 -4.06 2.83 -14.37
C ILE A 57 -3.47 4.04 -15.10
N ALA A 58 -3.40 5.20 -14.44
CA ALA A 58 -2.82 6.40 -15.03
C ALA A 58 -1.35 6.18 -15.44
N PHE A 59 -0.56 5.51 -14.60
CA PHE A 59 0.81 5.14 -14.92
C PHE A 59 0.90 4.24 -16.16
N LEU A 60 0.07 3.19 -16.23
CA LEU A 60 0.03 2.28 -17.38
C LEU A 60 -0.38 3.00 -18.67
N VAL A 61 -1.37 3.90 -18.61
CA VAL A 61 -1.80 4.72 -19.76
C VAL A 61 -0.67 5.62 -20.23
N VAL A 62 0.02 6.30 -19.31
CA VAL A 62 1.17 7.16 -19.65
C VAL A 62 2.26 6.37 -20.38
N LEU A 63 2.57 5.15 -19.92
CA LEU A 63 3.55 4.29 -20.57
C LEU A 63 3.07 3.78 -21.94
N GLN A 64 1.82 3.33 -22.04
CA GLN A 64 1.26 2.76 -23.27
C GLN A 64 1.20 3.79 -24.41
N PHE A 65 0.78 5.02 -24.10
CA PHE A 65 0.65 6.10 -25.10
C PHE A 65 1.93 6.95 -25.22
N ARG A 66 2.98 6.63 -24.46
CA ARG A 66 4.26 7.37 -24.43
C ARG A 66 4.06 8.89 -24.28
N LEU A 67 3.11 9.29 -23.43
CA LEU A 67 2.73 10.71 -23.26
C LEU A 67 3.89 11.56 -22.74
N ILE A 68 4.77 10.95 -21.96
CA ILE A 68 6.01 11.54 -21.44
C ILE A 68 7.11 10.47 -21.46
N GLU A 69 8.36 10.90 -21.30
CA GLU A 69 9.50 10.00 -21.21
C GLU A 69 9.30 8.99 -20.05
N PRO A 70 9.52 7.68 -20.29
CA PRO A 70 9.25 6.63 -19.29
C PRO A 70 9.90 6.89 -17.93
N ILE A 71 11.14 7.40 -17.92
CA ILE A 71 11.88 7.72 -16.69
C ILE A 71 11.18 8.84 -15.89
N ILE A 72 10.65 9.86 -16.58
CA ILE A 72 9.91 10.95 -15.94
C ILE A 72 8.59 10.43 -15.37
N ALA A 73 7.86 9.61 -16.13
CA ALA A 73 6.62 8.96 -15.66
C ALA A 73 6.86 8.15 -14.40
N PHE A 74 7.94 7.37 -14.39
CA PHE A 74 8.32 6.54 -13.26
C PHE A 74 8.67 7.36 -12.01
N ARG A 75 9.42 8.48 -12.16
CA ARG A 75 9.72 9.39 -11.04
C ARG A 75 8.45 10.01 -10.45
N ILE A 76 7.53 10.48 -11.29
CA ILE A 76 6.25 11.04 -10.84
C ILE A 76 5.45 9.97 -10.09
N TYR A 77 5.32 8.79 -10.67
CA TYR A 77 4.64 7.65 -10.04
C TYR A 77 5.21 7.33 -8.66
N PHE A 78 6.54 7.26 -8.54
CA PHE A 78 7.23 6.97 -7.28
C PHE A 78 6.94 8.04 -6.21
N ILE A 79 7.02 9.33 -6.58
CA ILE A 79 6.73 10.46 -5.67
C ILE A 79 5.27 10.40 -5.19
N VAL A 80 4.32 10.20 -6.11
CA VAL A 80 2.89 10.10 -5.77
C VAL A 80 2.63 8.92 -4.84
N MET A 81 3.25 7.76 -5.10
CA MET A 81 3.09 6.59 -4.24
C MET A 81 3.65 6.81 -2.84
N ILE A 82 4.85 7.38 -2.71
CA ILE A 82 5.41 7.73 -1.39
C ILE A 82 4.51 8.72 -0.65
N GLY A 83 4.07 9.78 -1.33
CA GLY A 83 3.15 10.77 -0.75
C GLY A 83 1.86 10.12 -0.25
N TYR A 84 1.29 9.21 -1.05
CA TYR A 84 0.10 8.44 -0.66
C TYR A 84 0.35 7.56 0.57
N VAL A 85 1.48 6.84 0.64
CA VAL A 85 1.87 6.02 1.80
C VAL A 85 1.92 6.85 3.06
N ILE A 86 2.63 7.98 3.00
CA ILE A 86 2.81 8.89 4.15
C ILE A 86 1.45 9.41 4.60
N PHE A 87 0.65 9.93 3.66
CA PHE A 87 -0.67 10.47 3.96
C PHE A 87 -1.60 9.42 4.58
N LYS A 88 -1.68 8.22 3.99
CA LYS A 88 -2.53 7.12 4.47
C LYS A 88 -2.10 6.66 5.87
N ASN A 89 -0.80 6.48 6.10
CA ASN A 89 -0.28 6.07 7.40
C ASN A 89 -0.47 7.16 8.45
N TYR A 90 -0.25 8.43 8.11
CA TYR A 90 -0.51 9.55 9.00
C TYR A 90 -1.99 9.61 9.42
N ARG A 91 -2.92 9.48 8.46
CA ARG A 91 -4.35 9.43 8.78
C ARG A 91 -4.72 8.23 9.65
N THR A 92 -4.17 7.06 9.34
CA THR A 92 -4.36 5.84 10.14
C THR A 92 -3.86 6.04 11.57
N TYR A 93 -2.65 6.54 11.73
CA TYR A 93 -2.05 6.86 13.03
C TYR A 93 -2.95 7.82 13.81
N LYS A 94 -3.32 8.97 13.22
CA LYS A 94 -4.15 9.98 13.87
C LYS A 94 -5.52 9.43 14.28
N LYS A 95 -6.17 8.62 13.44
CA LYS A 95 -7.46 8.00 13.78
C LYS A 95 -7.32 7.01 14.92
N LEU A 96 -6.30 6.16 14.91
CA LEU A 96 -6.12 5.13 15.93
C LEU A 96 -5.70 5.72 17.28
N THR A 97 -4.82 6.72 17.29
CA THR A 97 -4.42 7.40 18.53
C THR A 97 -5.58 8.20 19.14
N PHE A 98 -6.35 8.90 18.32
CA PHE A 98 -7.53 9.65 18.79
C PHE A 98 -8.60 8.73 19.42
N ASN A 99 -8.70 7.48 18.95
CA ASN A 99 -9.64 6.49 19.49
C ASN A 99 -9.00 5.56 20.53
N ASN A 100 -7.85 5.93 21.11
CA ASN A 100 -7.18 5.20 22.20
C ASN A 100 -6.85 3.73 21.89
N TYR A 101 -6.49 3.42 20.64
CA TYR A 101 -6.00 2.07 20.31
C TYR A 101 -4.60 1.83 20.90
N PRO A 102 -4.26 0.56 21.23
CA PRO A 102 -2.96 0.22 21.81
C PRO A 102 -1.80 0.63 20.90
N ALA A 103 -0.76 1.26 21.45
CA ALA A 103 0.39 1.72 20.68
C ALA A 103 1.07 0.58 19.90
N GLU A 104 1.14 -0.61 20.48
CA GLU A 104 1.72 -1.80 19.84
C GLU A 104 0.91 -2.23 18.60
N TYR A 105 -0.43 -2.14 18.66
CA TYR A 105 -1.30 -2.38 17.51
C TYR A 105 -1.03 -1.35 16.41
N ILE A 106 -0.98 -0.06 16.78
CA ILE A 106 -0.75 1.05 15.85
C ILE A 106 0.58 0.86 15.12
N GLN A 107 1.66 0.54 15.83
CA GLN A 107 2.96 0.33 15.20
C GLN A 107 2.93 -0.85 14.21
N LYS A 108 2.38 -2.00 14.63
CA LYS A 108 2.34 -3.20 13.76
C LYS A 108 1.50 -2.97 12.50
N ILE A 109 0.37 -2.27 12.60
CA ILE A 109 -0.48 -2.01 11.43
C ILE A 109 0.14 -0.98 10.48
N LEU A 110 0.83 0.04 11.00
CA LEU A 110 1.53 1.02 10.16
C LEU A 110 2.69 0.36 9.41
N VAL A 111 3.49 -0.48 10.08
CA VAL A 111 4.57 -1.23 9.43
C VAL A 111 4.03 -2.18 8.35
N ALA A 112 2.94 -2.91 8.64
CA ALA A 112 2.31 -3.78 7.65
C ALA A 112 1.84 -3.00 6.41
N ASN A 113 1.24 -1.82 6.60
CA ASN A 113 0.80 -0.96 5.50
C ASN A 113 1.97 -0.46 4.65
N VAL A 114 3.08 -0.05 5.29
CA VAL A 114 4.30 0.38 4.58
C VAL A 114 4.89 -0.77 3.77
N ILE A 115 5.03 -1.96 4.36
CA ILE A 115 5.56 -3.14 3.65
C ILE A 115 4.71 -3.49 2.44
N ALA A 116 3.37 -3.51 2.58
CA ALA A 116 2.47 -3.82 1.48
C ALA A 116 2.64 -2.86 0.30
N ILE A 117 2.72 -1.55 0.57
CA ILE A 117 2.84 -0.56 -0.50
C ILE A 117 4.26 -0.54 -1.08
N LEU A 118 5.30 -0.71 -0.26
CA LEU A 118 6.66 -0.88 -0.75
C LEU A 118 6.78 -2.10 -1.67
N GLY A 119 6.07 -3.19 -1.38
CA GLY A 119 5.98 -4.34 -2.28
C GLY A 119 5.46 -3.97 -3.67
N ILE A 120 4.40 -3.16 -3.74
CA ILE A 120 3.84 -2.66 -5.01
C ILE A 120 4.86 -1.79 -5.74
N VAL A 121 5.49 -0.85 -5.03
CA VAL A 121 6.48 0.07 -5.61
C VAL A 121 7.67 -0.71 -6.17
N VAL A 122 8.25 -1.62 -5.40
CA VAL A 122 9.39 -2.45 -5.81
C VAL A 122 9.02 -3.33 -7.00
N PHE A 123 7.87 -4.01 -6.95
CA PHE A 123 7.39 -4.85 -8.06
C PHE A 123 7.30 -4.05 -9.37
N LEU A 124 6.62 -2.90 -9.35
CA LEU A 124 6.47 -2.06 -10.54
C LEU A 124 7.79 -1.45 -11.00
N SER A 125 8.73 -1.18 -10.08
CA SER A 125 10.08 -0.71 -10.41
C SER A 125 10.88 -1.78 -11.16
N LEU A 126 10.86 -3.02 -10.68
CA LEU A 126 11.53 -4.14 -11.33
C LEU A 126 10.92 -4.43 -12.70
N MET A 127 9.59 -4.38 -12.80
CA MET A 127 8.86 -4.51 -14.06
C MET A 127 9.24 -3.42 -15.06
N PHE A 128 9.36 -2.17 -14.60
CA PHE A 128 9.77 -1.05 -15.44
C PHE A 128 11.19 -1.24 -15.97
N VAL A 129 12.13 -1.65 -15.11
CA VAL A 129 13.52 -1.92 -15.52
C VAL A 129 13.64 -3.09 -16.49
N GLU A 130 12.78 -4.12 -16.40
CA GLU A 130 12.81 -5.24 -17.38
C GLU A 130 12.14 -4.87 -18.72
N ALA A 131 11.26 -3.87 -18.73
CA ALA A 131 10.51 -3.47 -19.93
C ALA A 131 11.25 -2.49 -20.85
N PHE A 132 12.29 -1.81 -20.35
CA PHE A 132 13.08 -0.79 -21.04
C PHE A 132 14.58 -1.11 -20.97
#